data_AF-A0A2H0BIR9-F1
#
_entry.id   AF-A0A2H0BIR9-F1
#
_cell.length_a   1.000
_cell.length_b   1.000
_cell.length_c   1.000
_cell.angle_alpha   90.00
_cell.angle_beta   90.00
_cell.angle_gamma   90.00
#
_symmetry.space_group_name_H-M   'P 1'
#
loop_
_entity.id
_entity.type
_entity.pdbx_description
1 polymer ?
#
loop_
_entity_poly.entity_id
_entity_poly.type
_entity_poly.pdbx_seq_one_letter_code
_entity_poly.pdbx_strand_id
1 'polypeptide(L)'
;MSKKGSPWENAYQESFYNNFKTDLGLEFERFETIGEFVEAIHQTITDYNNQRIHTKLKMAPKAFRQKFYQSLQVQQLNGCRKSV
;
A
#
# COMPACT_ATOMS: atom_id res chain seq x y z
N MET A 1 9.85 0.56 -10.10
CA MET A 1 9.52 -0.16 -11.34
C MET A 1 10.09 -1.56 -11.24
N SER A 2 9.34 -2.58 -11.69
CA SER A 2 9.80 -3.98 -11.73
C SER A 2 11.06 -4.12 -12.59
N LYS A 3 11.91 -5.10 -12.26
CA LYS A 3 13.09 -5.42 -13.06
C LYS A 3 12.67 -6.00 -14.42
N LYS A 4 13.45 -5.70 -15.46
CA LYS A 4 13.22 -6.23 -16.81
C LYS A 4 13.17 -7.76 -16.76
N GLY A 5 12.08 -8.35 -17.25
CA GLY A 5 11.87 -9.80 -17.25
C GLY A 5 11.26 -10.37 -15.95
N SER A 6 10.79 -9.52 -15.02
CA SER A 6 10.22 -9.97 -13.74
C SER A 6 8.76 -9.56 -13.53
N PRO A 7 7.82 -10.01 -14.39
CA PRO A 7 6.42 -9.56 -14.36
C PRO A 7 5.70 -9.83 -13.03
N TRP A 8 6.11 -10.86 -12.27
CA TRP A 8 5.52 -11.19 -10.97
C TRP A 8 5.74 -10.11 -9.90
N GLU A 9 6.75 -9.24 -10.05
CA GLU A 9 6.99 -8.14 -9.11
C GLU A 9 5.93 -7.03 -9.24
N ASN A 10 5.24 -6.95 -10.38
CA ASN A 10 4.30 -5.87 -10.69
C ASN A 10 2.84 -6.23 -10.34
N ALA A 11 2.51 -7.50 -10.15
CA ALA A 11 1.13 -7.97 -10.01
C ALA A 11 0.33 -7.24 -8.92
N TYR A 12 0.96 -6.91 -7.80
CA TYR A 12 0.29 -6.16 -6.71
C TYR A 12 0.08 -4.69 -7.04
N GLN A 13 1.02 -4.07 -7.78
CA GLN A 13 0.88 -2.68 -8.24
C GLN A 13 -0.22 -2.58 -9.30
N GLU A 14 -0.26 -3.51 -10.25
CA GLU A 14 -1.31 -3.60 -11.26
C GLU A 14 -2.70 -3.80 -10.62
N SER A 15 -2.80 -4.71 -9.66
CA SER A 15 -4.04 -4.93 -8.91
C SER A 15 -4.51 -3.66 -8.18
N PHE A 16 -3.58 -2.89 -7.58
CA PHE A 16 -3.91 -1.61 -6.97
C PHE A 16 -4.47 -0.63 -8.00
N TYR A 17 -3.76 -0.37 -9.10
CA TYR A 17 -4.19 0.61 -10.10
C TYR A 17 -5.50 0.23 -10.79
N ASN A 18 -5.76 -1.06 -10.99
CA ASN A 18 -7.01 -1.55 -11.55
C ASN A 18 -8.22 -1.22 -10.65
N ASN A 19 -8.05 -1.33 -9.33
CA ASN A 19 -9.12 -1.04 -8.37
C ASN A 19 -9.18 0.43 -7.95
N PHE A 20 -8.10 1.19 -8.13
CA PHE A 20 -8.00 2.57 -7.64
C PHE A 20 -9.08 3.48 -8.21
N LYS A 21 -9.41 3.36 -9.51
CA LYS A 21 -10.49 4.16 -10.12
C LYS A 21 -11.87 3.82 -9.54
N THR A 22 -12.09 2.56 -9.19
CA THR A 22 -13.32 2.12 -8.53
C THR A 22 -13.39 2.66 -7.11
N ASP A 23 -12.28 2.60 -6.37
CA ASP A 23 -12.18 3.11 -4.99
C ASP A 23 -12.29 4.65 -4.93
N LEU A 24 -11.81 5.36 -5.96
CA LEU A 24 -11.98 6.80 -6.13
C LEU A 24 -13.40 7.16 -6.58
N GLY A 25 -14.23 6.20 -6.97
CA GLY A 25 -15.57 6.39 -7.51
C GLY A 25 -15.56 6.60 -9.03
N LEU A 26 -16.45 5.88 -9.72
CA LEU A 26 -16.53 5.83 -11.19
C LEU A 26 -17.04 7.14 -11.80
N GLU A 27 -17.73 7.97 -11.00
CA GLU A 27 -18.28 9.27 -11.41
C GLU A 27 -17.25 10.37 -11.15
N PHE A 28 -16.53 10.76 -12.20
CA PHE A 28 -15.57 11.86 -12.17
C PHE A 28 -16.23 13.24 -12.33
N GLU A 29 -17.48 13.29 -12.80
CA GLU A 29 -18.23 14.54 -12.99
C GLU A 29 -18.69 15.19 -11.68
N ARG A 30 -18.46 14.53 -10.53
CA ARG A 30 -18.85 15.03 -9.20
C ARG A 30 -17.90 16.09 -8.62
N PHE A 31 -16.75 16.32 -9.25
CA PHE A 31 -15.76 17.29 -8.78
C PHE A 31 -15.97 18.61 -9.51
N GLU A 32 -16.25 19.68 -8.78
CA GLU A 32 -16.46 21.01 -9.35
C GLU A 32 -15.13 21.72 -9.60
N THR A 33 -14.10 21.36 -8.82
CA THR A 33 -12.76 21.94 -8.93
C THR A 33 -11.64 20.90 -8.96
N ILE A 34 -10.50 21.28 -9.52
CA ILE A 34 -9.27 20.47 -9.48
C ILE A 34 -8.83 20.22 -8.02
N GLY A 35 -9.06 21.19 -7.13
CA GLY A 35 -8.69 21.06 -5.71
C GLY A 35 -9.43 19.92 -5.02
N GLU A 36 -10.74 19.83 -5.22
CA GLU A 36 -11.57 18.73 -4.70
C GLU A 36 -11.14 17.38 -5.27
N PHE A 37 -10.81 17.33 -6.56
CA PHE A 37 -10.33 16.10 -7.17
C PHE A 37 -9.01 15.62 -6.57
N VAL A 38 -8.05 16.54 -6.37
CA VAL A 38 -6.77 16.23 -5.72
C VAL A 38 -7.02 15.78 -4.28
N GLU A 39 -7.87 16.47 -3.53
CA GLU A 39 -8.21 16.07 -2.16
C GLU A 39 -8.78 14.65 -2.11
N ALA A 40 -9.73 14.33 -2.99
CA ALA A 40 -10.32 12.99 -3.07
C ALA A 40 -9.27 11.91 -3.38
N ILE A 41 -8.33 12.17 -4.28
CA ILE A 41 -7.20 11.26 -4.54
C ILE A 41 -6.40 11.01 -3.25
N HIS A 42 -6.07 12.08 -2.52
CA HIS A 42 -5.32 11.98 -1.27
C HIS A 42 -6.08 11.22 -0.19
N GLN A 43 -7.38 11.45 -0.07
CA GLN A 43 -8.26 10.72 0.85
C GLN A 43 -8.29 9.23 0.48
N THR A 44 -8.58 8.87 -0.77
CA THR A 44 -8.61 7.47 -1.22
C THR A 44 -7.28 6.74 -0.96
N ILE A 45 -6.15 7.38 -1.25
CA ILE A 45 -4.82 6.80 -0.97
C ILE A 45 -4.61 6.63 0.55
N THR A 46 -5.03 7.61 1.35
CA THR A 46 -4.91 7.56 2.81
C THR A 46 -5.74 6.43 3.39
N ASP A 47 -6.99 6.28 2.95
CA ASP A 47 -7.90 5.24 3.43
C ASP A 47 -7.41 3.86 3.00
N TYR A 48 -6.95 3.70 1.76
CA TYR A 48 -6.34 2.46 1.28
C TYR A 48 -5.15 2.05 2.15
N ASN A 49 -4.25 2.99 2.47
CA ASN A 49 -3.03 2.67 3.21
C ASN A 49 -3.24 2.45 4.70
N ASN A 50 -4.17 3.19 5.32
CA ASN A 50 -4.35 3.21 6.77
C ASN A 50 -5.49 2.31 7.25
N GLN A 51 -6.54 2.12 6.45
CA GLN A 51 -7.78 1.48 6.90
C GLN A 51 -8.11 0.18 6.14
N ARG A 52 -7.79 0.08 4.84
CA ARG A 52 -8.22 -1.05 4.01
C ARG A 52 -7.62 -2.38 4.45
N ILE A 53 -8.48 -3.34 4.78
CA ILE A 53 -8.08 -4.70 5.13
C ILE A 53 -7.90 -5.55 3.88
N HIS A 54 -6.68 -6.04 3.65
CA HIS A 54 -6.42 -7.01 2.59
C HIS A 54 -6.66 -8.43 3.07
N THR A 55 -7.43 -9.24 2.35
CA THR A 55 -7.73 -10.64 2.71
C THR A 55 -6.48 -11.47 3.00
N LYS A 56 -5.41 -11.27 2.24
CA LYS A 56 -4.12 -11.97 2.43
C LYS A 56 -3.35 -11.49 3.66
N LEU A 57 -3.42 -10.19 3.99
CA LEU A 57 -2.66 -9.60 5.10
C LEU A 57 -3.43 -9.59 6.42
N LYS A 58 -4.78 -9.64 6.35
CA LYS A 58 -5.71 -9.45 7.48
C LYS A 58 -5.48 -8.15 8.26
N MET A 59 -4.89 -7.14 7.62
CA MET A 59 -4.58 -5.84 8.19
C MET A 59 -4.39 -4.79 7.09
N ALA A 60 -4.29 -3.52 7.50
CA ALA A 60 -3.96 -2.41 6.61
C ALA A 60 -2.50 -2.45 6.11
N PRO A 61 -2.22 -1.96 4.88
CA PRO A 61 -0.86 -1.92 4.33
C PRO A 61 0.17 -1.26 5.25
N LYS A 62 -0.20 -0.15 5.92
CA LYS A 62 0.67 0.55 6.87
C LYS A 62 1.01 -0.31 8.09
N ALA A 63 0.02 -1.01 8.64
CA ALA A 63 0.23 -1.90 9.78
C ALA A 63 1.15 -3.08 9.40
N PHE A 64 0.97 -3.64 8.21
CA PHE A 64 1.84 -4.68 7.69
C PHE A 64 3.29 -4.19 7.53
N ARG A 65 3.47 -3.01 6.91
CA ARG A 65 4.79 -2.37 6.76
C ARG A 65 5.47 -2.15 8.11
N GLN A 66 4.74 -1.67 9.11
CA GLN A 66 5.29 -1.45 10.45
C GLN A 66 5.76 -2.76 11.09
N LYS A 67 4.94 -3.81 11.06
CA LYS A 67 5.32 -5.13 11.58
C LYS A 67 6.53 -5.73 10.86
N PHE A 68 6.60 -5.55 9.55
CA PHE A 68 7.74 -5.99 8.75
C PHE A 68 9.04 -5.33 9.24
N TYR A 69 9.09 -4.00 9.36
CA TYR A 69 10.29 -3.32 9.86
C TYR A 69 10.64 -3.62 11.32
N GLN A 70 9.63 -3.86 12.17
CA GLN A 70 9.88 -4.33 13.53
C GLN A 70 10.54 -5.71 13.54
N SER A 71 10.07 -6.65 12.71
CA SER A 71 10.68 -7.98 12.61
C SER A 71 12.11 -7.94 12.10
N LEU A 72 12.43 -7.07 11.14
CA LEU A 72 13.80 -6.87 10.64
C LEU A 72 14.74 -6.37 11.75
N GLN A 73 14.30 -5.39 12.55
CA GLN A 73 15.10 -4.89 13.68
C GLN A 73 15.35 -5.99 14.73
N VAL A 74 14.33 -6.78 15.07
CA VAL A 74 14.46 -7.91 16.01
C VAL A 74 15.45 -8.96 15.47
N GLN A 75 15.40 -9.27 14.17
CA GLN A 75 16.33 -10.21 13.54
C GLN A 75 17.78 -9.72 13.59
N GLN A 76 18.01 -8.43 13.35
CA GLN A 76 19.36 -7.83 13.44
C GLN A 76 19.90 -7.87 14.88
N LEU A 77 19.07 -7.54 15.87
CA LEU A 77 19.46 -7.62 17.29
C LEU A 77 19.75 -9.05 17.74
N ASN A 78 18.94 -10.02 17.29
CA ASN A 78 19.12 -11.43 17.63
C ASN A 78 20.32 -12.06 16.92
N GLY A 79 20.65 -11.63 15.69
CA GLY A 79 21.87 -12.01 15.00
C GLY A 79 23.13 -11.52 15.71
N CYS A 80 23.08 -10.32 16.30
CA CYS A 80 24.19 -9.75 17.07
C CYS A 80 24.44 -10.51 18.39
N ARG A 81 23.40 -11.02 19.07
CA ARG A 81 23.54 -11.77 20.33
C ARG A 81 24.08 -13.21 20.20
N LYS A 82 24.15 -13.79 19.00
CA LYS A 82 24.70 -15.14 18.79
C LYS A 82 26.21 -15.19 18.59
N SER A 83 26.91 -14.08 18.86
CA SER A 83 28.36 -13.94 18.65
C SER A 83 29.17 -13.92 19.96
N VAL A 84 28.62 -14.47 21.06
CA VAL A 84 29.31 -14.59 22.36
C VAL A 84 29.24 -16.04 22.82
#